data_AF-A0A7W6LPF6-F1
#
_entry.id   AF-A0A7W6LPF6-F1
#
_cell.length_a   1.000
_cell.length_b   1.000
_cell.length_c   1.000
_cell.angle_alpha   90.00
_cell.angle_beta   90.00
_cell.angle_gamma   90.00
#
_symmetry.space_group_name_H-M   'P 1'
#
loop_
_entity.id
_entity.type
_entity.pdbx_description
1 polymer ?
#
loop_
_entity_poly.entity_id
_entity_poly.type
_entity_poly.pdbx_seq_one_letter_code
_entity_poly.pdbx_strand_id
1 'polypeptide(L)' 'MRLADTFYLVWNPEGMNPRVRHDTFGRAAEEAKRLAVANPGKEFFVMQAHRRVTIHNPLVIEDFDTSLEVPF' A
#
# COMPACT_ATOMS: atom_id res chain seq x y z
N MET A 1 -13.46 -13.62 -13.30
CA MET A 1 -13.04 -12.21 -13.23
C MET A 1 -11.61 -12.22 -12.72
N ARG A 2 -10.64 -11.67 -13.45
CA ARG A 2 -9.30 -11.46 -12.89
C ARG A 2 -9.38 -10.23 -12.00
N LEU A 3 -8.91 -10.33 -10.75
CA LEU A 3 -8.73 -9.18 -9.89
C LEU A 3 -7.55 -8.35 -10.41
N ALA A 4 -7.55 -7.05 -10.16
CA ALA A 4 -6.40 -6.20 -10.49
C ALA A 4 -5.27 -6.41 -9.47
N ASP A 5 -4.03 -6.18 -9.88
CA ASP A 5 -2.89 -6.24 -8.97
C ASP A 5 -2.99 -5.13 -7.91
N THR A 6 -2.84 -5.53 -6.64
CA THR A 6 -2.74 -4.59 -5.52
C THR A 6 -1.46 -3.75 -5.59
N PHE A 7 -1.39 -2.70 -4.78
CA PHE A 7 -0.17 -1.96 -4.50
C PHE A 7 -0.04 -1.68 -3.00
N TYR A 8 1.16 -1.25 -2.60
CA TYR A 8 1.48 -0.89 -1.24
C TYR A 8 1.86 0.59 -1.11
N LEU A 9 1.55 1.18 0.04
CA LEU A 9 1.95 2.53 0.43
C LEU A 9 2.64 2.48 1.78
N VAL A 10 3.60 3.36 2.01
CA VAL A 10 4.16 3.60 3.35
C VAL A 10 3.53 4.87 3.93
N TRP A 11 2.79 4.71 5.01
CA TRP A 11 2.07 5.81 5.65
C TRP A 11 2.61 6.11 7.05
N ASN A 12 2.74 7.39 7.37
CA ASN A 12 3.05 7.88 8.71
C ASN A 12 1.83 8.68 9.21
N PRO A 13 1.19 8.31 10.34
CA PRO A 13 0.00 8.97 10.84
C PRO A 13 0.19 10.45 11.22
N GLU A 14 1.41 10.82 11.59
CA GLU A 14 1.79 12.20 11.94
C GLU A 14 2.38 12.96 10.74
N GLY A 15 2.49 12.30 9.59
CA GLY A 15 3.13 12.80 8.39
C GLY A 15 2.15 13.33 7.34
N MET A 16 2.71 13.61 6.17
CA MET A 16 1.94 13.93 4.97
C MET A 16 1.38 12.67 4.31
N ASN A 17 0.47 12.85 3.36
CA ASN A 17 -0.05 11.76 2.54
C ASN A 17 1.08 10.97 1.86
N PRO A 18 0.95 9.63 1.77
CA PRO A 18 1.92 8.77 1.11
C PRO A 18 2.03 9.12 -0.38
N ARG A 19 3.25 9.18 -0.90
CA ARG A 19 3.53 9.67 -2.28
C ARG A 19 4.01 8.59 -3.23
N VAL A 20 4.47 7.45 -2.72
CA VAL A 20 5.10 6.40 -3.51
C VAL A 20 4.25 5.13 -3.41
N ARG A 21 3.89 4.57 -4.56
CA ARG A 21 3.30 3.23 -4.68
C ARG A 21 4.40 2.21 -4.89
N HIS A 22 4.31 1.11 -4.17
CA HIS A 22 5.17 -0.05 -4.33
C HIS A 22 4.36 -1.21 -4.91
N ASP A 23 4.96 -1.95 -5.83
CA ASP A 23 4.38 -3.14 -6.47
C ASP A 23 4.42 -4.38 -5.56
N THR A 24 5.32 -4.40 -4.59
CA THR A 24 5.56 -5.54 -3.71
C THR A 24 5.64 -5.12 -2.24
N PHE A 25 5.21 -6.01 -1.36
CA PHE A 25 5.32 -5.82 0.09
C PHE A 25 6.78 -5.59 0.51
N GLY A 26 7.73 -6.38 -0.02
CA GLY A 26 9.15 -6.27 0.33
C GLY A 26 9.74 -4.89 0.04
N ARG A 27 9.41 -4.27 -1.10
CA ARG A 27 9.87 -2.91 -1.42
C ARG A 27 9.25 -1.86 -0.51
N ALA A 28 7.98 -2.02 -0.13
CA ALA A 28 7.35 -1.13 0.84
C ALA A 28 7.93 -1.30 2.25
N ALA A 29 8.25 -2.52 2.66
CA ALA A 29 8.86 -2.81 3.96
C ALA A 29 10.27 -2.22 4.08
N GLU A 30 11.11 -2.34 3.04
CA GLU A 30 12.42 -1.70 3.01
C GLU A 30 12.33 -0.16 3.04
N GLU A 31 11.34 0.42 2.36
CA GLU A 31 11.09 1.86 2.42
C GLU A 31 10.63 2.31 3.82
N ALA A 32 9.73 1.57 4.46
CA ALA A 32 9.29 1.85 5.83
C ALA A 32 10.46 1.78 6.81
N LYS A 33 11.33 0.78 6.67
CA LYS A 33 12.56 0.64 7.47
C LYS A 33 13.50 1.82 7.25
N ARG A 34 13.76 2.19 5.98
CA ARG A 34 14.61 3.35 5.63
C ARG A 34 14.07 4.63 6.26
N LEU A 35 12.76 4.86 6.20
CA LEU A 35 12.12 6.04 6.76
C LEU A 35 12.16 6.06 8.30
N ALA A 36 11.97 4.92 8.95
CA ALA A 36 12.07 4.79 10.41
C ALA A 36 13.50 5.09 10.91
N VAL A 37 14.53 4.58 10.22
CA VAL A 37 15.94 4.88 10.54
C VAL A 37 16.24 6.38 10.39
N ALA A 38 15.70 7.01 9.34
CA ALA A 38 15.90 8.44 9.09
C ALA A 38 15.10 9.35 10.04
N ASN A 39 14.05 8.84 10.70
CA ASN A 39 13.17 9.62 11.57
C ASN A 39 12.90 8.87 12.90
N PRO A 40 13.88 8.83 13.83
CA PRO A 40 13.73 8.12 15.09
C PRO A 40 12.50 8.56 15.89
N GLY A 41 11.78 7.58 16.46
CA GLY A 41 10.56 7.83 17.24
C GLY A 41 9.29 8.07 16.42
N LYS A 42 9.38 8.06 15.09
CA LYS A 42 8.20 8.10 14.20
C LYS A 42 7.81 6.68 13.75
N GLU A 43 6.52 6.49 13.54
CA GLU A 43 5.95 5.24 13.07
C GLU A 43 5.68 5.27 11.56
N PHE A 44 5.90 4.14 10.90
CA PHE A 44 5.65 3.96 9.48
C PHE A 44 4.96 2.63 9.24
N PHE A 45 3.81 2.67 8.57
CA PHE A 45 2.93 1.53 8.34
C PHE A 45 2.95 1.16 6.86
N VAL A 46 3.10 -0.12 6.55
CA VAL A 46 2.91 -0.64 5.19
C VAL A 46 1.43 -0.95 5.00
N MET A 47 0.78 -0.28 4.06
CA MET A 47 -0.65 -0.44 3.76
C MET A 47 -0.82 -1.10 2.40
N GLN A 48 -1.76 -2.04 2.27
CA GLN A 48 -2.15 -2.69 1.02
C GLN A 48 -3.52 -2.15 0.56
N ALA A 49 -3.70 -1.94 -0.75
CA ALA A 49 -4.99 -1.55 -1.29
C ALA A 49 -5.89 -2.78 -1.52
N HIS A 50 -7.04 -2.85 -0.85
CA HIS A 50 -7.98 -3.96 -1.03
C HIS A 50 -9.09 -3.67 -2.06
N ARG A 51 -9.51 -2.40 -2.17
CA ARG A 51 -10.62 -1.99 -3.02
C ARG A 51 -10.43 -0.59 -3.58
N ARG A 52 -10.83 -0.40 -4.84
CA ARG A 52 -11.01 0.91 -5.48
C ARG A 52 -12.48 1.13 -5.78
N VAL A 53 -12.96 2.34 -5.46
CA VAL A 53 -14.31 2.79 -5.81
C VAL A 53 -14.19 4.06 -6.64
N THR A 54 -14.88 4.14 -7.77
CA THR A 54 -14.82 5.27 -8.68
C THR A 54 -16.20 5.58 -9.24
N ILE A 55 -16.61 6.85 -9.22
CA ILE A 55 -17.89 7.31 -9.80
C ILE A 55 -17.61 7.83 -11.20
N HIS A 56 -17.92 7.02 -12.22
CA HIS A 56 -17.82 7.39 -13.64
C HIS A 56 -19.12 7.11 -14.38
N ASN A 57 -20.26 7.25 -13.68
CA ASN A 57 -21.62 6.92 -14.10
C ASN A 57 -21.70 5.85 -15.20
N PRO A 58 -21.65 4.55 -14.85
CA PRO A 58 -22.02 3.99 -13.54
C PRO A 58 -20.92 4.04 -12.46
N LEU A 59 -21.31 3.71 -11.22
CA LEU A 59 -20.38 3.39 -10.12
C LEU A 59 -19.55 2.15 -10.51
N VAL A 60 -18.23 2.25 -10.38
CA VAL A 60 -17.31 1.13 -10.58
C VAL A 60 -16.67 0.78 -9.24
N ILE A 61 -16.80 -0.48 -8.84
CA ILE A 61 -16.13 -1.07 -7.69
C ILE A 61 -15.20 -2.16 -8.21
N GLU A 62 -13.94 -2.11 -7.81
CA GLU A 62 -12.92 -3.08 -8.18
C GLU A 62 -12.19 -3.55 -6.91
N ASP A 63 -12.18 -4.86 -6.69
CA ASP A 63 -11.39 -5.49 -5.65
C ASP A 63 -10.02 -5.89 -6.24
N PHE A 64 -8.97 -5.71 -5.44
CA PHE A 64 -7.61 -6.12 -5.82
C PHE A 64 -7.34 -7.56 -5.41
N ASP A 65 -6.43 -8.21 -6.11
CA ASP A 65 -5.86 -9.47 -5.64
C ASP A 65 -4.91 -9.16 -4.48
N THR A 66 -5.33 -9.55 -3.28
CA THR A 66 -4.53 -9.38 -2.06
C THR A 66 -3.95 -10.68 -1.56
N SER A 67 -4.09 -11.78 -2.32
CA SER A 67 -3.47 -13.05 -1.97
C SER A 67 -1.95 -12.93 -2.12
N LEU A 68 -1.31 -12.54 -1.02
CA LEU A 68 0.12 -12.73 -0.83
C LEU A 68 0.33 -14.22 -0.62
N GLU A 69 0.71 -14.96 -1.67
CA GLU A 69 1.54 -16.14 -1.42
C GLU A 69 2.82 -15.62 -0.76
N VAL A 70 2.93 -15.78 0.55
CA VAL A 70 4.18 -15.56 1.29
C VAL A 70 4.89 -16.90 1.29
N PRO A 71 5.95 -17.11 0.49
CA PRO A 71 6.82 -18.26 0.69
C PRO A 71 7.48 -18.08 2.07
N PHE A 72 7.30 -19.08 2.93
CA PHE A 72 7.96 -19.19 4.23
C PHE A 72 9.47 -19.48 4.07
#